data_AF-A0A1V4A7S3-F1
#
_entry.id   AF-A0A1V4A7S3-F1
#
_cell.length_a   1.000
_cell.length_b   1.000
_cell.length_c   1.000
_cell.angle_alpha   90.00
_cell.angle_beta   90.00
_cell.angle_gamma   90.00
#
_symmetry.space_group_name_H-M   'P 1'
#
loop_
_entity.id
_entity.type
_entity.pdbx_description
1 polymer ?
#
loop_
_entity_poly.entity_id
_entity_poly.type
_entity_poly.pdbx_seq_one_letter_code
_entity_poly.pdbx_strand_id
1 'polypeptide(L)' 'MAESTTQYTLAGWDKPDLDLTAADWRSGSQGAGDVQIAFVEGFIAMRNGAKPGSPSLIFTPAEWGAFVLNAREGEFDLT' A
#
# COMPACT_ATOMS: atom_id res chain seq x y z
N MET A 1 22.74 19.14 -7.35
CA MET A 1 21.63 19.78 -6.62
C MET A 1 20.91 18.67 -5.88
N ALA A 2 21.03 18.72 -4.56
CA ALA A 2 20.43 17.91 -3.50
C ALA A 2 19.04 17.31 -3.81
N GLU A 3 18.60 16.17 -3.29
CA GLU A 3 19.19 14.93 -2.76
C GLU A 3 17.99 14.06 -2.31
N SER A 4 18.17 12.74 -2.36
CA SER A 4 17.44 11.77 -1.54
C SER A 4 15.92 11.67 -1.77
N THR A 5 15.55 10.93 -2.83
CA THR A 5 14.36 10.08 -2.75
C THR A 5 14.64 9.09 -1.62
N THR A 6 14.19 9.40 -0.41
CA THR A 6 14.27 8.47 0.71
C THR A 6 13.40 7.27 0.36
N GLN A 7 14.03 6.26 -0.26
CA GLN A 7 13.59 4.89 -0.20
C GLN A 7 13.64 4.53 1.29
N TYR A 8 12.51 4.68 1.97
CA TYR A 8 12.34 4.13 3.31
C TYR A 8 12.22 2.62 3.16
N THR A 9 13.34 1.95 2.91
CA THR A 9 13.50 0.51 3.10
C THR A 9 13.55 0.27 4.60
N LEU A 10 12.39 0.34 5.24
CA LEU A 10 12.22 -0.12 6.61
C LEU A 10 12.27 -1.66 6.57
N ALA A 11 13.43 -2.19 6.95
CA ALA A 11 13.74 -3.59 7.20
C ALA A 11 13.56 -4.58 6.02
N GLY A 12 14.65 -4.83 5.27
CA GLY A 12 14.94 -6.17 4.74
C GLY A 12 14.14 -6.68 3.52
N TRP A 13 13.47 -5.82 2.76
CA TRP A 13 12.65 -6.26 1.63
C TRP A 13 13.18 -5.80 0.27
N ASP A 14 13.75 -6.75 -0.48
CA ASP A 14 13.75 -6.74 -1.95
C ASP A 14 12.30 -6.97 -2.40
N LYS A 15 11.46 -5.94 -2.28
CA LYS A 15 10.10 -5.98 -2.83
C LYS A 15 10.19 -5.75 -4.34
N PRO A 16 9.51 -6.56 -5.16
CA PRO A 16 9.61 -6.43 -6.60
C PRO A 16 9.10 -5.06 -7.06
N ASP A 17 9.72 -4.52 -8.10
CA ASP A 17 9.18 -3.41 -8.86
C ASP A 17 7.97 -3.95 -9.66
N LEU A 18 6.76 -3.66 -9.16
CA LEU A 18 5.51 -4.14 -9.76
C LEU A 18 4.98 -3.10 -10.76
N ASP A 19 4.57 -3.57 -11.94
CA ASP A 19 3.85 -2.71 -12.88
C ASP A 19 2.40 -2.52 -12.43
N LEU A 20 2.11 -1.34 -11.88
CA LEU A 20 0.78 -0.98 -11.39
C LEU A 20 -0.07 -0.24 -12.43
N THR A 21 0.43 -0.04 -13.65
CA THR A 21 -0.24 0.76 -14.68
C THR A 21 -1.58 0.16 -15.11
N ALA A 22 -1.68 -1.17 -15.15
CA ALA A 22 -2.88 -1.93 -15.50
C ALA A 22 -3.61 -2.53 -14.29
N ALA A 23 -3.27 -2.13 -13.06
CA ALA A 23 -3.83 -2.72 -11.86
C ALA A 23 -5.34 -2.44 -11.70
N ASP A 24 -6.11 -3.47 -11.35
CA ASP A 24 -7.55 -3.39 -11.04
C ASP A 24 -7.76 -2.86 -9.62
N TRP A 25 -7.85 -1.53 -9.50
CA TRP A 25 -7.98 -0.85 -8.21
C TRP A 25 -9.41 -0.93 -7.66
N ARG A 26 -9.54 -1.40 -6.43
CA ARG A 26 -10.80 -1.57 -5.71
C ARG A 26 -10.83 -0.62 -4.52
N SER A 27 -11.87 0.21 -4.46
CA SER A 27 -12.12 1.11 -3.33
C SER A 27 -12.65 0.35 -2.11
N GLY A 28 -12.12 0.66 -0.93
CA GLY A 28 -12.61 0.17 0.37
C GLY A 28 -13.86 0.90 0.89
N SER A 29 -14.19 2.06 0.32
CA SER A 29 -15.39 2.84 0.62
C SER A 29 -15.81 3.72 -0.58
N GLN A 30 -16.94 4.43 -0.45
CA GLN A 30 -17.46 5.31 -1.51
C GLN A 30 -17.03 6.78 -1.36
N GLY A 31 -16.09 7.09 -0.46
CA GLY A 31 -15.70 8.47 -0.12
C GLY A 31 -14.47 9.01 -0.86
N ALA A 32 -14.29 10.33 -0.84
CA ALA A 32 -13.04 10.97 -1.25
C ALA A 32 -11.91 10.66 -0.24
N GLY A 33 -10.72 10.31 -0.73
CA GLY A 33 -9.60 9.91 0.13
C GLY A 33 -9.63 8.44 0.56
N ASP A 34 -10.54 7.66 -0.03
CA ASP A 34 -10.65 6.24 0.25
C ASP A 34 -9.37 5.46 -0.07
N VAL A 35 -9.13 4.41 0.71
CA VAL A 35 -8.04 3.47 0.48
C VAL A 35 -8.42 2.54 -0.66
N GLN A 36 -7.58 2.50 -1.69
CA GLN A 36 -7.73 1.56 -2.79
C GLN A 36 -6.72 0.44 -2.70
N ILE A 37 -7.13 -0.77 -3.04
CA ILE A 37 -6.27 -1.94 -3.13
C ILE A 37 -6.31 -2.59 -4.51
N ALA A 38 -5.22 -3.20 -4.93
CA ALA A 38 -5.17 -4.03 -6.14
C ALA A 38 -4.34 -5.29 -5.89
N PHE A 39 -4.72 -6.39 -6.56
CA PHE A 39 -3.95 -7.62 -6.55
C PHE A 39 -3.11 -7.68 -7.83
N VAL A 40 -1.79 -7.69 -7.70
CA VAL A 40 -0.85 -7.60 -8.83
C VAL A 40 0.28 -8.60 -8.61
N GLU A 41 0.46 -9.53 -9.54
CA GLU A 41 1.54 -10.52 -9.53
C GLU A 41 1.71 -11.30 -8.20
N GLY A 42 0.60 -11.54 -7.49
CA GLY A 42 0.60 -12.25 -6.20
C GLY A 42 0.84 -11.36 -4.97
N PHE A 43 1.00 -10.06 -5.17
CA PHE A 43 1.12 -9.04 -4.12
C PHE A 43 -0.16 -8.22 -3.99
N ILE A 44 -0.26 -7.50 -2.88
CA ILE A 44 -1.34 -6.57 -2.60
C ILE A 44 -0.75 -5.17 -2.60
N ALA A 45 -1.18 -4.33 -3.54
CA ALA A 45 -0.84 -2.92 -3.58
C ALA A 45 -1.94 -2.11 -2.88
N MET A 46 -1.57 -1.12 -2.07
CA MET A 46 -2.47 -0.21 -1.38
C MET A 46 -2.06 1.23 -1.67
N ARG A 47 -3.04 2.09 -1.97
CA ARG A 47 -2.80 3.52 -2.22
C ARG A 47 -3.92 4.40 -1.70
N ASN A 48 -3.64 5.70 -1.62
CA ASN A 48 -4.66 6.72 -1.38
C ASN A 48 -5.39 7.03 -2.70
N GLY A 49 -6.69 6.76 -2.76
CA GLY A 49 -7.53 7.01 -3.93
C GLY A 49 -7.64 8.49 -4.31
N ALA A 50 -7.45 9.43 -3.38
CA ALA A 50 -7.37 10.86 -3.69
C ALA A 50 -6.03 11.29 -4.29
N LYS A 51 -4.99 10.45 -4.21
CA LYS A 51 -3.64 10.73 -4.72
C LYS A 51 -3.06 9.49 -5.43
N PRO A 52 -3.64 9.05 -6.56
CA PRO A 52 -3.25 7.80 -7.22
C PRO A 52 -1.83 7.81 -7.80
N GLY A 53 -1.22 8.99 -7.99
CA GLY A 53 0.18 9.14 -8.42
C GLY A 53 1.20 9.16 -7.28
N SER A 54 0.75 9.10 -6.02
CA SER A 54 1.66 8.88 -4.90
C SER A 54 2.11 7.41 -4.83
N PRO A 55 3.30 7.12 -4.29
CA PRO A 55 3.79 5.75 -4.16
C PRO A 55 2.78 4.83 -3.47
N SER A 56 2.62 3.62 -4.01
CA SER A 56 1.78 2.59 -3.41
C SER A 56 2.58 1.77 -2.40
N LEU A 57 1.91 1.32 -1.34
CA LEU A 57 2.46 0.34 -0.40
C LEU A 57 2.23 -1.06 -0.96
N ILE A 58 3.28 -1.85 -1.06
CA ILE A 58 3.22 -3.23 -1.57
C ILE A 58 3.34 -4.20 -0.39
N PHE A 59 2.48 -5.20 -0.34
CA PHE A 59 2.46 -6.24 0.69
C PHE A 59 2.58 -7.62 0.07
N THR A 60 3.36 -8.50 0.70
CA THR A 60 3.19 -9.95 0.50
C THR A 60 1.86 -10.40 1.09
N PRO A 61 1.31 -11.58 0.71
CA PRO A 61 0.08 -12.09 1.31
C PRO A 61 0.15 -12.23 2.84
N ALA A 62 1.32 -12.61 3.39
CA ALA A 62 1.53 -12.73 4.82
C ALA A 62 1.52 -11.37 5.53
N GLU A 63 2.24 -10.38 4.98
CA GLU A 63 2.25 -9.01 5.51
C GLU A 63 0.87 -8.36 5.45
N TRP A 64 0.13 -8.57 4.36
CA TRP A 64 -1.24 -8.06 4.25
C TRP A 64 -2.15 -8.66 5.32
N GLY A 65 -2.03 -9.97 5.57
CA GLY A 65 -2.75 -10.63 6.66
C GLY A 65 -2.44 -10.04 8.03
N ALA A 66 -1.16 -9.81 8.33
CA ALA A 66 -0.73 -9.18 9.57
C ALA A 66 -1.23 -7.72 9.69
N PHE A 67 -1.11 -6.93 8.62
CA PHE A 67 -1.59 -5.55 8.56
C PHE A 67 -3.09 -5.47 8.86
N VAL A 68 -3.91 -6.30 8.21
CA VAL A 68 -5.36 -6.33 8.42
C VAL A 68 -5.72 -6.76 9.84
N LEU A 69 -4.98 -7.72 10.42
CA LEU A 69 -5.21 -8.16 11.80
C LEU A 69 -4.95 -7.01 12.77
N ASN A 70 -3.78 -6.39 12.71
CA ASN A 70 -3.42 -5.27 13.59
C ASN A 70 -4.37 -4.07 13.41
N ALA A 71 -4.77 -3.77 12.17
CA ALA A 71 -5.74 -2.71 11.89
C ALA A 71 -7.10 -2.98 12.54
N ARG A 72 -7.55 -4.24 12.57
CA ARG A 72 -8.79 -4.63 13.26
C ARG A 72 -8.67 -4.57 14.77
N GLU A 73 -7.48 -4.78 15.31
CA GLU A 73 -7.19 -4.61 16.73
C GLU A 73 -7.08 -3.14 17.15
N GLY A 74 -7.22 -2.19 16.22
CA GLY A 74 -7.16 -0.76 16.49
C GLY A 74 -5.74 -0.24 16.70
N GLU A 75 -4.72 -1.00 16.29
CA GLU A 75 -3.30 -0.59 16.46
C GLU A 75 -2.99 0.75 15.76
N PHE A 76 -3.76 1.09 14.72
CA PHE A 76 -3.57 2.31 13.93
C PHE A 76 -4.61 3.41 14.23
N ASP A 77 -5.44 3.26 15.26
CA ASP A 77 -6.34 4.34 15.68
C ASP A 77 -5.52 5.51 16.24
N LEU A 78 -5.86 6.73 15.80
CA LEU A 78 -5.25 7.96 16.31
C LEU A 78 -5.85 8.27 17.67
N THR A 79 -5.18 7.86 18.74
CA THR A 79 -5.53 8.21 20.12
C THR A 79 -5.42 9.71 20.37
#